data_AF-A0A377I2Z0-F1
#
_entry.id   AF-A0A377I2Z0-F1
#
_cell.length_a   1.000
_cell.length_b   1.000
_cell.length_c   1.000
_cell.angle_alpha   90.00
_cell.angle_beta   90.00
_cell.angle_gamma   90.00
#
_symmetry.space_group_name_H-M   'P 1'
#
loop_
_entity.id
_entity.type
_entity.pdbx_description
1 polymer ?
#
loop_
_entity_poly.entity_id
_entity_poly.type
_entity_poly.pdbx_seq_one_letter_code
_entity_poly.pdbx_strand_id
1 'polypeptide(L)'
;MAKIIKPLTATEVKNARPEDSPLRDGGGLIEIHNCHKARESFHIEEAQNNPTIPPEELPRLVADIKQWLEEGKIQSKTYYLLGWSLLTGVRPAEAVSVEWSEIDWENATWNIPAEKMKGRMNKKMPHSVPLSRQMLEILQNMREIGG
;
A
#
# COMPACT_ATOMS: atom_id res chain seq x y z
N MET A 1 33.50 -13.86 18.05
CA MET A 1 33.73 -15.01 18.94
C MET A 1 32.44 -15.27 19.71
N ALA A 2 31.86 -16.46 19.62
CA ALA A 2 30.63 -16.81 20.33
C ALA A 2 30.92 -16.94 21.83
N LYS A 3 30.22 -16.18 22.67
CA LYS A 3 30.27 -16.36 24.14
C LYS A 3 29.32 -17.49 24.51
N ILE A 4 29.85 -18.54 25.12
CA ILE A 4 29.04 -19.61 25.71
C ILE A 4 28.45 -19.04 27.01
N ILE A 5 27.14 -18.83 27.03
CA ILE A 5 26.44 -18.32 28.21
C ILE A 5 25.95 -19.52 29.02
N LYS A 6 26.38 -19.61 30.28
CA LYS A 6 25.92 -20.66 31.20
C LYS A 6 24.48 -20.38 31.61
N PRO A 7 23.56 -21.37 31.58
CA PRO A 7 22.18 -21.15 31.98
C PRO A 7 22.08 -20.85 33.49
N LEU A 8 21.12 -20.01 33.88
CA LEU A 8 20.83 -19.68 35.27
C LEU A 8 20.22 -20.88 36.00
N THR A 9 20.52 -20.99 37.29
CA THR A 9 19.94 -21.98 38.21
C THR A 9 18.53 -21.57 38.65
N ALA A 10 17.71 -22.54 39.09
CA ALA A 10 16.32 -22.29 39.47
C ALA A 10 16.17 -21.25 40.60
N THR A 11 17.15 -21.17 41.50
CA THR A 11 17.17 -20.19 42.60
C THR A 11 17.46 -18.78 42.09
N GLU A 12 18.33 -18.64 41.09
CA GLU A 12 18.65 -17.35 40.47
C GLU A 12 17.46 -16.82 39.67
N VAL A 13 16.71 -17.71 39.00
CA VAL A 13 15.47 -17.35 38.29
C VAL A 13 14.40 -16.82 39.26
N LYS A 14 14.24 -17.47 40.43
CA LYS A 14 13.23 -17.08 41.42
C LYS A 14 13.48 -15.70 42.04
N ASN A 15 14.75 -15.29 42.13
CA ASN A 15 15.17 -14.04 42.77
C ASN A 15 15.52 -12.93 41.76
N ALA A 16 15.38 -13.18 40.45
CA ALA A 16 15.65 -12.20 39.42
C ALA A 16 14.62 -11.05 39.51
N ARG A 17 15.11 -9.83 39.67
CA ARG A 17 14.29 -8.61 39.59
C ARG A 17 14.13 -8.17 38.12
N PRO A 18 13.02 -7.51 37.75
CA PRO A 18 12.71 -7.16 36.35
C PRO A 18 13.80 -6.31 35.67
N GLU A 19 14.54 -5.54 36.46
CA GLU A 19 15.57 -4.59 36.02
C GLU A 19 16.92 -5.23 35.62
N ASP A 20 17.16 -6.51 35.94
CA ASP A 20 18.46 -7.19 35.71
C ASP A 20 18.44 -8.23 34.58
N SER A 21 17.37 -8.35 33.79
CA SER A 21 17.23 -9.44 32.82
C SER A 21 17.52 -9.02 31.38
N PRO A 22 18.64 -9.45 30.76
CA PRO A 22 18.87 -9.27 29.34
C PRO A 22 18.08 -10.35 28.60
N LEU A 23 16.82 -10.04 28.31
CA LEU A 23 15.87 -10.68 27.38
C LEU A 23 16.04 -12.19 27.09
N ARG A 24 15.02 -12.99 27.44
CA ARG A 24 14.87 -14.39 27.02
C ARG A 24 13.58 -14.61 26.22
N ASP A 25 13.68 -15.31 25.10
CA ASP A 25 12.56 -16.01 24.46
C ASP A 25 12.48 -17.46 24.96
N GLY A 26 11.25 -17.96 25.13
CA GLY A 26 11.00 -19.41 25.24
C GLY A 26 10.73 -20.01 26.62
N GLY A 27 10.33 -19.25 27.65
CA GLY A 27 9.80 -19.90 28.87
C GLY A 27 9.43 -19.05 30.09
N GLY A 28 9.50 -17.72 30.03
CA GLY A 28 9.15 -16.84 31.16
C GLY A 28 8.17 -15.74 30.75
N LEU A 29 7.31 -15.34 31.69
CA LEU A 29 6.38 -14.21 31.51
C LEU A 29 7.15 -12.94 31.17
N ILE A 30 6.85 -12.37 30.00
CA ILE A 30 7.28 -11.03 29.61
C ILE A 30 6.28 -10.06 30.25
N GLU A 31 6.73 -9.21 31.17
CA GLU A 31 5.89 -8.25 31.90
C GLU A 31 5.20 -7.26 30.94
N ILE A 32 5.92 -6.80 29.89
CA ILE A 32 5.39 -6.00 28.76
C ILE A 32 6.18 -6.35 27.47
N HIS A 33 5.49 -6.53 26.34
CA HIS A 33 6.13 -6.81 25.06
C HIS A 33 7.06 -5.66 24.61
N ASN A 34 8.35 -5.92 24.41
CA ASN A 34 9.37 -4.92 24.05
C ASN A 34 9.31 -4.39 22.60
N CYS A 35 8.15 -4.51 21.93
CA CYS A 35 7.97 -4.01 20.56
C CYS A 35 8.24 -2.51 20.42
N HIS A 36 8.11 -1.73 21.51
CA HIS A 36 8.43 -0.30 21.50
C HIS A 36 9.92 -0.02 21.22
N LYS A 37 10.83 -0.93 21.64
CA LYS A 37 12.28 -0.84 21.37
C LYS A 37 12.65 -1.32 19.98
N ALA A 38 11.77 -2.06 19.30
CA ALA A 38 12.03 -2.52 17.93
C ALA A 38 12.29 -1.34 16.98
N ARG A 39 11.65 -0.18 17.23
CA ARG A 39 11.90 1.07 16.49
C ARG A 39 13.37 1.47 16.48
N GLU A 40 14.11 1.23 17.56
CA GLU A 40 15.55 1.55 17.68
C GLU A 40 16.44 0.62 16.84
N SER A 41 15.93 -0.56 16.50
CA SER A 41 16.63 -1.55 15.66
C SER A 41 16.37 -1.36 14.16
N PHE A 42 15.33 -0.60 13.79
CA PHE A 42 15.04 -0.30 12.39
C PHE A 42 15.82 0.93 11.94
N HIS A 43 16.47 0.82 10.79
CA HIS A 43 16.98 1.99 10.08
C HIS A 43 15.79 2.75 9.51
N ILE A 44 15.39 3.83 10.17
CA ILE A 44 14.32 4.72 9.71
C ILE A 44 14.99 5.92 9.09
N GLU A 45 14.93 6.01 7.76
CA GLU A 45 15.31 7.23 7.06
C GLU A 45 14.34 8.36 7.44
N GLU A 46 14.86 9.58 7.61
CA GLU A 46 14.02 10.73 7.88
C GLU A 46 13.05 10.94 6.71
N ALA A 47 11.77 11.09 7.03
CA ALA A 47 10.74 11.26 6.02
C ALA A 47 10.97 12.58 5.27
N GLN A 48 11.20 12.48 3.95
CA GLN A 48 11.31 13.63 3.06
C GLN A 48 9.98 13.88 2.36
N ASN A 49 9.76 15.12 1.91
CA ASN A 49 8.59 15.48 1.12
C ASN A 49 8.68 14.84 -0.28
N ASN A 50 7.60 14.24 -0.75
CA ASN A 50 7.49 13.77 -2.14
C ASN A 50 6.94 14.92 -3.00
N PRO A 51 7.77 15.58 -3.82
CA PRO A 51 7.32 16.71 -4.63
C PRO A 51 6.28 16.25 -5.65
N THR A 52 5.27 17.08 -5.86
CA THR A 52 4.26 16.86 -6.90
C THR A 52 4.77 17.38 -8.25
N ILE A 53 4.33 16.73 -9.34
CA ILE A 53 4.62 17.21 -10.69
C ILE A 53 3.86 18.53 -10.93
N PRO A 54 4.51 19.59 -11.43
CA PRO A 54 3.82 20.83 -11.72
C PRO A 54 2.93 20.67 -12.97
N PRO A 55 1.79 21.39 -13.08
CA PRO A 55 0.83 21.21 -14.17
C PRO A 55 1.41 21.37 -15.59
N GLU A 56 2.41 22.23 -15.75
CA GLU A 56 3.13 22.48 -17.00
C GLU A 56 3.94 21.27 -17.49
N GLU A 57 4.33 20.36 -16.61
CA GLU A 57 5.09 19.16 -16.96
C GLU A 57 4.17 17.95 -17.25
N LEU A 58 2.89 18.02 -16.88
CA LEU A 58 1.93 16.93 -17.14
C LEU A 58 1.81 16.56 -18.63
N PRO A 59 1.74 17.50 -19.59
CA PRO A 59 1.69 17.16 -21.01
C PRO A 59 2.91 16.36 -21.46
N ARG A 60 4.10 16.71 -20.95
CA ARG A 60 5.34 15.99 -21.22
C ARG A 60 5.30 14.58 -20.64
N LEU A 61 4.86 14.43 -19.40
CA LEU A 61 4.72 13.11 -18.76
C LEU A 61 3.78 12.19 -19.56
N VAL A 62 2.62 12.69 -19.99
CA VAL A 62 1.65 11.89 -20.75
C VAL A 62 2.22 11.50 -22.13
N ALA A 63 2.96 12.40 -22.78
CA ALA A 63 3.65 12.10 -24.03
C ALA A 63 4.72 11.01 -23.85
N ASP A 64 5.55 11.12 -22.80
CA ASP A 64 6.59 10.14 -22.48
C ASP A 64 5.97 8.74 -22.21
N ILE A 65 4.88 8.67 -21.44
CA ILE A 65 4.15 7.42 -21.16
C ILE A 65 3.63 6.79 -22.46
N LYS A 66 3.09 7.59 -23.38
CA LYS A 66 2.62 7.12 -24.67
C LYS A 66 3.77 6.61 -25.54
N GLN A 67 4.88 7.35 -25.59
CA GLN A 67 6.08 6.91 -26.30
C GLN A 67 6.60 5.58 -25.76
N TRP A 68 6.62 5.39 -24.44
CA TRP A 68 7.04 4.12 -23.84
C TRP A 68 6.14 2.94 -24.23
N LEU A 69 4.85 3.17 -24.44
CA LEU A 69 3.93 2.15 -24.96
C LEU A 69 4.29 1.81 -26.42
N GLU A 70 4.48 2.82 -27.27
CA GLU A 70 4.81 2.64 -28.70
C GLU A 70 6.16 1.93 -28.90
N GLU A 71 7.13 2.22 -28.03
CA GLU A 71 8.44 1.56 -27.99
C GLU A 71 8.41 0.15 -27.35
N GLY A 72 7.26 -0.28 -26.81
CA GLY A 72 7.10 -1.58 -26.16
C GLY A 72 7.80 -1.69 -24.79
N LYS A 73 8.16 -0.57 -24.17
CA LYS A 73 8.77 -0.54 -22.82
C LYS A 73 7.77 -0.83 -21.71
N ILE A 74 6.49 -0.53 -21.95
CA ILE A 74 5.39 -0.84 -21.04
C ILE A 74 4.28 -1.59 -21.78
N GLN A 75 3.51 -2.38 -21.04
CA GLN A 75 2.34 -3.09 -21.57
C GLN A 75 1.13 -2.15 -21.66
N SER A 76 0.19 -2.45 -22.56
CA SER A 76 -1.06 -1.67 -22.70
C SER A 76 -1.84 -1.57 -21.39
N LYS A 77 -1.89 -2.64 -20.59
CA LYS A 77 -2.53 -2.63 -19.26
C LYS A 77 -1.90 -1.58 -18.33
N THR A 78 -0.57 -1.48 -18.33
CA THR A 78 0.16 -0.50 -17.53
C THR A 78 -0.14 0.93 -18.01
N TYR A 79 -0.15 1.15 -19.33
CA TYR A 79 -0.51 2.44 -19.93
C TYR A 79 -1.91 2.90 -19.48
N TYR A 80 -2.91 2.03 -19.61
CA TYR A 80 -4.28 2.35 -19.20
C TYR A 80 -4.42 2.57 -17.70
N LEU A 81 -3.73 1.78 -16.87
CA LEU A 81 -3.74 1.96 -15.42
C LEU A 81 -3.13 3.30 -14.98
N LEU A 82 -2.06 3.76 -15.65
CA LEU A 82 -1.47 5.07 -15.37
C LEU A 82 -2.46 6.19 -15.67
N GLY A 83 -3.11 6.16 -16.84
CA GLY A 83 -4.15 7.13 -17.20
C GLY A 83 -5.35 7.08 -16.24
N TRP A 84 -5.82 5.87 -15.91
CA TRP A 84 -6.90 5.65 -14.95
C TRP A 84 -6.57 6.24 -13.57
N SER A 85 -5.35 6.03 -13.08
CA SER A 85 -4.90 6.54 -11.78
C SER A 85 -4.82 8.07 -11.77
N LEU A 86 -4.33 8.68 -12.85
CA LEU A 86 -4.26 10.13 -13.00
C LEU A 86 -5.65 10.79 -13.04
N LEU A 87 -6.60 10.16 -13.73
CA LEU A 87 -7.94 10.70 -13.89
C LEU A 87 -8.77 10.55 -12.61
N THR A 88 -8.70 9.39 -11.96
CA THR A 88 -9.56 9.06 -10.80
C THR A 88 -8.99 9.54 -9.47
N GLY A 89 -7.66 9.64 -9.34
CA GLY A 89 -6.99 10.05 -8.10
C GLY A 89 -7.19 9.09 -6.92
N VAL A 90 -7.73 7.89 -7.17
CA VAL A 90 -7.92 6.86 -6.12
C VAL A 90 -6.59 6.25 -5.73
N ARG A 91 -6.58 5.50 -4.61
CA ARG A 91 -5.34 4.84 -4.18
C ARG A 91 -4.92 3.76 -5.18
N PRO A 92 -3.62 3.48 -5.33
CA PRO A 92 -3.15 2.44 -6.23
C PRO A 92 -3.83 1.07 -6.01
N ALA A 93 -4.05 0.69 -4.74
CA ALA A 93 -4.74 -0.57 -4.40
C ALA A 93 -6.21 -0.60 -4.85
N GLU A 94 -6.90 0.53 -4.83
CA GLU A 94 -8.28 0.67 -5.30
C GLU A 94 -8.30 0.63 -6.84
N ALA A 95 -7.38 1.36 -7.49
CA ALA A 95 -7.26 1.43 -8.94
C ALA A 95 -7.05 0.06 -9.62
N VAL A 96 -6.22 -0.81 -9.03
CA VAL A 96 -5.91 -2.14 -9.59
C VAL A 96 -6.97 -3.20 -9.29
N SER A 97 -7.86 -2.96 -8.32
CA SER A 97 -8.85 -3.94 -7.86
C SER A 97 -10.28 -3.63 -8.33
N VAL A 98 -10.43 -2.71 -9.27
CA VAL A 98 -11.71 -2.38 -9.90
C VAL A 98 -12.33 -3.61 -10.55
N GLU A 99 -13.63 -3.80 -10.33
CA GLU A 99 -14.40 -4.88 -10.95
C GLU A 99 -15.48 -4.34 -11.89
N TRP A 100 -15.81 -5.10 -12.93
CA TRP A 100 -16.84 -4.70 -13.90
C TRP A 100 -18.22 -4.50 -13.28
N SER A 101 -18.51 -5.22 -12.19
CA SER A 101 -19.74 -5.12 -11.39
C SER A 101 -19.86 -3.80 -10.62
N GLU A 102 -18.75 -3.10 -10.40
CA GLU A 102 -18.71 -1.82 -9.69
C GLU A 102 -18.96 -0.62 -10.61
N ILE A 103 -18.92 -0.83 -11.93
CA ILE A 103 -19.10 0.22 -12.93
C ILE A 103 -20.57 0.31 -13.34
N ASP A 104 -21.21 1.43 -13.01
CA ASP A 104 -22.49 1.84 -13.56
C ASP A 104 -22.24 2.63 -14.85
N TRP A 105 -22.48 1.96 -15.97
CA TRP A 105 -22.29 2.52 -17.31
C TRP A 105 -23.39 3.49 -17.73
N GLU A 106 -24.58 3.38 -17.15
CA GLU A 106 -25.72 4.24 -17.46
C GLU A 106 -25.53 5.61 -16.80
N ASN A 107 -25.17 5.60 -15.52
CA ASN A 107 -24.92 6.82 -14.75
C ASN A 107 -23.47 7.31 -14.85
N ALA A 108 -22.59 6.60 -15.56
CA ALA A 108 -21.16 6.86 -15.64
C ALA A 108 -20.52 7.06 -14.26
N THR A 109 -20.71 6.09 -13.37
CA THR A 109 -20.12 6.11 -12.01
C THR A 109 -19.43 4.79 -11.69
N TRP A 110 -18.33 4.87 -10.94
CA TRP A 110 -17.69 3.72 -10.34
C TRP A 110 -17.96 3.71 -8.84
N ASN A 111 -18.62 2.66 -8.38
CA ASN A 111 -19.05 2.51 -6.99
C ASN A 111 -18.13 1.54 -6.25
N ILE A 112 -17.15 2.07 -5.54
CA ILE A 112 -16.17 1.33 -4.75
C ILE A 112 -16.81 0.87 -3.43
N PRO A 113 -16.87 -0.43 -3.16
CA PRO A 113 -17.50 -0.95 -1.96
C PRO A 113 -16.66 -0.65 -0.72
N ALA A 114 -17.34 -0.60 0.44
CA ALA A 114 -16.72 -0.28 1.71
C ALA A 114 -15.59 -1.27 2.06
N GLU A 115 -15.68 -2.55 1.67
CA GLU A 115 -14.64 -3.53 2.03
C GLU A 115 -13.26 -3.18 1.44
N LYS A 116 -13.24 -2.61 0.22
CA LYS A 116 -12.03 -2.19 -0.50
C LYS A 116 -11.45 -0.87 0.00
N MET A 117 -12.20 -0.12 0.81
CA MET A 117 -11.78 1.19 1.29
C MET A 117 -10.78 1.11 2.46
N LYS A 118 -9.83 2.05 2.48
CA LYS A 118 -8.91 2.24 3.61
C LYS A 118 -9.65 2.88 4.80
N GLY A 119 -9.56 2.27 5.98
CA GLY A 119 -10.16 2.80 7.19
C GLY A 119 -10.21 1.76 8.31
N ARG A 120 -10.67 2.15 9.50
CA ARG A 120 -10.99 1.18 10.55
C ARG A 120 -12.13 0.29 10.08
N MET A 121 -12.10 -1.00 10.40
CA MET A 121 -13.08 -1.99 9.93
C MET A 121 -14.54 -1.56 10.18
N ASN A 122 -14.80 -0.88 11.30
CA ASN A 122 -16.13 -0.37 11.68
C ASN A 122 -16.49 1.02 11.12
N LYS A 123 -15.65 1.62 10.28
CA LYS A 123 -15.82 2.98 9.73
C LYS A 123 -15.54 3.08 8.22
N LYS A 124 -15.39 1.95 7.53
CA LYS A 124 -15.22 1.97 6.08
C LYS A 124 -16.55 2.33 5.44
N MET A 125 -16.55 3.35 4.58
CA MET A 125 -17.73 3.81 3.85
C MET A 125 -17.50 3.57 2.35
N PRO A 126 -18.55 3.24 1.58
CA PRO A 126 -18.43 3.15 0.13
C PRO A 126 -18.07 4.51 -0.47
N HIS A 127 -17.42 4.50 -1.62
CA HIS A 127 -17.02 5.70 -2.34
C HIS A 127 -17.49 5.62 -3.79
N SER A 128 -18.05 6.70 -4.31
CA SER A 128 -18.45 6.79 -5.71
C SER A 128 -17.57 7.79 -6.44
N VAL A 129 -17.04 7.37 -7.59
CA VAL A 129 -16.18 8.17 -8.47
C VAL A 129 -16.94 8.44 -9.78
N PRO A 130 -17.21 9.70 -10.15
CA PRO A 130 -17.81 10.02 -11.44
C PRO A 130 -16.82 9.73 -12.57
N LEU A 131 -17.30 9.08 -13.63
CA LEU A 131 -16.48 8.66 -14.76
C LEU A 131 -16.54 9.69 -15.89
N SER A 132 -15.40 10.26 -16.23
CA SER A 132 -15.27 11.11 -17.41
C SER A 132 -15.28 10.27 -18.69
N ARG A 133 -15.51 10.92 -19.85
CA ARG A 133 -15.43 10.26 -21.16
C ARG A 133 -14.12 9.50 -21.36
N GLN A 134 -12.98 10.09 -20.96
CA GLN A 134 -11.67 9.46 -21.09
C GLN A 134 -11.55 8.21 -20.20
N MET A 135 -12.13 8.23 -19.00
CA MET A 135 -12.15 7.07 -18.12
C MET A 135 -12.97 5.92 -18.71
N LEU A 136 -14.13 6.23 -19.30
CA LEU A 136 -14.98 5.23 -19.97
C LEU A 136 -14.28 4.61 -21.18
N GLU A 137 -13.59 5.43 -21.99
CA GLU A 137 -12.77 4.95 -23.11
C GLU A 137 -11.67 3.99 -22.61
N ILE A 138 -10.99 4.31 -21.51
CA ILE A 138 -10.00 3.42 -20.89
C ILE A 138 -10.64 2.07 -20.48
N LEU A 139 -11.78 2.11 -19.79
CA LEU A 139 -12.47 0.89 -19.35
C LEU A 139 -12.94 0.03 -20.53
N GLN A 140 -13.41 0.64 -21.62
CA GLN A 140 -13.78 -0.07 -22.85
C GLN A 140 -12.59 -0.77 -23.50
N ASN A 141 -11.47 -0.06 -23.69
CA ASN A 141 -10.24 -0.67 -24.21
C ASN A 141 -9.72 -1.80 -23.31
N MET A 142 -9.84 -1.64 -21.98
CA MET A 142 -9.45 -2.68 -21.03
C MET A 142 -10.33 -3.93 -21.10
N ARG A 143 -11.62 -3.82 -21.43
CA ARG A 143 -12.49 -4.99 -21.68
C ARG A 143 -12.02 -5.78 -22.90
N GLU A 144 -11.65 -5.11 -23.98
CA GLU A 144 -11.18 -5.77 -25.21
C GLU A 144 -9.86 -6.52 -24.99
N ILE A 145 -8.99 -6.01 -24.12
CA ILE A 145 -7.70 -6.64 -23.77
C ILE A 145 -7.88 -7.75 -22.73
N GLY A 146 -8.79 -7.56 -21.78
CA GLY A 146 -8.98 -8.42 -20.61
C GLY A 146 -9.89 -9.63 -20.84
N GLY A 147 -10.86 -9.53 -21.76
CA GLY A 147 -11.99 -10.44 -21.86
C GLY A 147 -13.10 -10.08 -20.87
#